data_AF-A0A3P7J2Q9-F1
#
_entry.id   AF-A0A3P7J2Q9-F1
#
_cell.length_a   1.000
_cell.length_b   1.000
_cell.length_c   1.000
_cell.angle_alpha   90.00
_cell.angle_beta   90.00
_cell.angle_gamma   90.00
#
_symmetry.space_group_name_H-M   'P 1'
#
loop_
_entity.id
_entity.type
_entity.pdbx_description
1 polymer ?
#
loop_
_entity_poly.entity_id
_entity_poly.type
_entity_poly.pdbx_seq_one_letter_code
_entity_poly.pdbx_strand_id
1 'polypeptide(L)'
;MLLGANSQSSGRKRRRGDDEDGDYVNYRPDELAFNKSEYFKLWFYTLSFSGELGNVVAVLNSVRLFQVEKVLASWGWGRWAEMKKSGELEVSEMDIAHMARTLLLHCVREYRGDEKIRQTVWQMIAPQGAKNAKEPKGSQSIYHQGWAALPEFNPPNFALDASFQRHVHRHANKLLVKIDQLRHLQKTIIGAKATEIEAGANWSSIDITVPTLVEPMCDGWDAECDKCLLIGIYKHGMGTFCLSICSNQWIST
;
A
#
# COMPACT_ATOMS: atom_id res chain seq x y z
N MET A 1 -5.45 6.49 -74.53
CA MET A 1 -6.43 6.44 -73.44
C MET A 1 -5.69 6.27 -72.13
N LEU A 2 -6.15 7.01 -71.13
CA LEU A 2 -5.58 7.26 -69.80
C LEU A 2 -5.53 6.03 -68.87
N LEU A 3 -4.91 6.27 -67.71
CA LEU A 3 -4.96 5.57 -66.41
C LEU A 3 -3.73 4.66 -66.19
N GLY A 4 -2.84 4.88 -65.22
CA GLY A 4 -2.92 5.66 -63.98
C GLY A 4 -2.40 4.75 -62.86
N ALA A 5 -1.10 4.84 -62.55
CA ALA A 5 -0.48 4.12 -61.44
C ALA A 5 -1.03 4.65 -60.11
N ASN A 6 -1.52 3.77 -59.24
CA ASN A 6 -1.84 4.13 -57.86
C ASN A 6 -1.26 3.08 -56.92
N SER A 7 -0.20 3.50 -56.21
CA SER A 7 0.39 2.80 -55.09
C SER A 7 -0.51 2.97 -53.87
N GLN A 8 -0.96 1.87 -53.26
CA GLN A 8 -1.58 1.90 -51.93
C GLN A 8 -0.80 0.99 -50.98
N SER A 9 -0.14 1.64 -50.02
CA SER A 9 0.54 1.02 -48.90
C SER A 9 -0.47 0.34 -47.97
N SER A 10 -0.38 -0.98 -47.83
CA SER A 10 -1.16 -1.73 -46.85
C SER A 10 -0.56 -1.56 -45.45
N GLY A 11 -1.02 -0.53 -44.73
CA GLY A 11 -0.78 -0.37 -43.30
C GLY A 11 -1.49 -1.47 -42.50
N ARG A 12 -0.72 -2.35 -41.88
CA ARG A 12 -1.19 -3.46 -41.05
C ARG A 12 -1.73 -2.92 -39.71
N LYS A 13 -3.02 -2.56 -39.69
CA LYS A 13 -3.74 -2.12 -38.49
C LYS A 13 -3.91 -3.30 -37.53
N ARG A 14 -3.17 -3.29 -36.40
CA ARG A 14 -3.32 -4.28 -35.33
C ARG A 14 -4.75 -4.19 -34.77
N ARG A 15 -5.50 -5.29 -34.88
CA ARG A 15 -6.79 -5.49 -34.19
C ARG A 15 -6.55 -5.37 -32.69
N ARG A 16 -7.14 -4.35 -32.05
CA ARG A 16 -7.39 -4.37 -30.60
C ARG A 16 -8.44 -5.46 -30.40
N GLY A 17 -8.09 -6.50 -29.64
CA GLY A 17 -9.04 -7.51 -29.22
C GLY A 17 -10.09 -6.86 -28.32
N ASP A 18 -11.33 -7.28 -28.53
CA ASP A 18 -12.43 -7.10 -27.59
C ASP A 18 -12.07 -7.88 -26.31
N ASP A 19 -11.60 -7.18 -25.29
CA ASP A 19 -11.67 -7.67 -23.93
C ASP A 19 -13.10 -7.35 -23.46
N GLU A 20 -13.99 -8.34 -23.61
CA GLU A 20 -15.35 -8.30 -23.08
C GLU A 20 -15.27 -8.15 -21.55
N ASP A 21 -15.40 -6.91 -21.06
CA ASP A 21 -15.66 -6.57 -19.66
C ASP A 21 -17.08 -7.03 -19.26
N GLY A 22 -17.32 -8.34 -19.29
CA GLY A 22 -18.62 -8.97 -19.09
C GLY A 22 -19.03 -9.22 -17.64
N ASP A 23 -18.18 -8.88 -16.67
CA ASP A 23 -18.44 -9.16 -15.24
C ASP A 23 -18.30 -7.92 -14.35
N TYR A 24 -18.43 -6.72 -14.94
CA TYR A 24 -18.64 -5.49 -14.19
C TYR A 24 -20.02 -5.53 -13.52
N VAL A 25 -20.08 -6.16 -12.33
CA VAL A 25 -21.15 -5.88 -11.38
C VAL A 25 -21.03 -4.40 -11.05
N ASN A 26 -21.90 -3.60 -11.65
CA ASN A 26 -22.04 -2.19 -11.38
C ASN A 26 -22.13 -2.03 -9.86
N TYR A 27 -21.08 -1.46 -9.25
CA TYR A 27 -21.09 -1.10 -7.84
C TYR A 27 -22.19 -0.06 -7.69
N ARG A 28 -23.41 -0.51 -7.40
CA ARG A 28 -24.44 0.28 -6.76
C ARG A 28 -23.98 0.38 -5.31
N PRO A 29 -23.57 1.57 -4.83
CA PRO A 29 -23.46 1.77 -3.40
C PRO A 29 -24.82 1.35 -2.84
N ASP A 30 -24.85 0.37 -1.92
CA ASP A 30 -26.08 0.09 -1.19
C ASP A 30 -26.62 1.44 -0.71
N GLU A 31 -27.87 1.73 -1.06
CA GLU A 31 -28.59 2.94 -0.66
C GLU A 31 -28.86 2.91 0.85
N LEU A 32 -27.81 2.84 1.67
CA LEU A 32 -27.74 3.74 2.82
C LEU A 32 -27.60 5.13 2.21
N ALA A 33 -28.76 5.68 1.84
CA ALA A 33 -28.92 6.98 1.23
C ALA A 33 -28.10 8.02 2.00
N PHE A 34 -26.90 8.30 1.51
CA PHE A 34 -26.14 9.46 1.91
C PHE A 34 -26.81 10.67 1.25
N ASN A 35 -27.96 11.04 1.80
CA ASN A 35 -28.66 12.26 1.45
C ASN A 35 -27.70 13.43 1.74
N LYS A 36 -27.76 14.50 0.94
CA LYS A 36 -27.08 15.78 1.23
C LYS A 36 -27.25 16.19 2.70
N SER A 37 -28.38 15.88 3.34
CA SER A 37 -28.57 16.12 4.77
C SER A 37 -27.64 15.31 5.68
N GLU A 38 -27.32 14.05 5.34
CA GLU A 38 -26.36 13.21 6.08
C GLU A 38 -24.92 13.69 5.84
N TYR A 39 -24.61 14.19 4.64
CA TYR A 39 -23.36 14.92 4.37
C TYR A 39 -23.24 16.16 5.26
N PHE A 40 -24.29 16.98 5.34
CA PHE A 40 -24.29 18.15 6.21
C PHE A 40 -24.26 17.79 7.69
N LYS A 41 -24.88 16.68 8.12
CA LYS A 41 -24.78 16.19 9.50
C LYS A 41 -23.39 15.70 9.84
N LEU A 42 -22.70 14.98 8.95
CA LEU A 42 -21.31 14.58 9.15
C LEU A 42 -20.38 15.79 9.13
N TRP A 43 -20.60 16.74 8.23
CA TRP A 43 -19.90 18.02 8.18
C TRP A 43 -20.12 18.85 9.47
N PHE A 44 -21.35 18.88 10.00
CA PHE A 44 -21.66 19.55 11.27
C PHE A 44 -21.13 18.80 12.50
N TYR A 45 -21.16 17.46 12.53
CA TYR A 45 -20.56 16.64 13.58
C TYR A 45 -19.02 16.78 13.59
N THR A 46 -18.39 16.84 12.41
CA THR A 46 -16.94 17.11 12.26
C THR A 46 -16.54 18.53 12.62
N LEU A 47 -17.44 19.51 12.47
CA LEU A 47 -17.25 20.87 12.99
C LEU A 47 -17.46 20.99 14.51
N SER A 48 -18.30 20.13 15.10
CA SER A 48 -18.69 20.21 16.51
C SER A 48 -17.82 19.39 17.46
N PHE A 49 -17.04 18.42 16.94
CA PHE A 49 -16.21 17.51 17.74
C PHE A 49 -14.71 17.69 17.39
N SER A 50 -14.14 18.81 17.86
CA SER A 50 -12.71 19.17 17.80
C SER A 50 -12.13 19.44 16.40
N GLY A 51 -11.36 20.52 16.27
CA GLY A 51 -10.71 21.01 15.05
C GLY A 51 -9.64 20.10 14.42
N GLU A 52 -9.68 18.79 14.66
CA GLU A 52 -8.72 17.79 14.18
C GLU A 52 -9.24 16.99 12.97
N LEU A 53 -10.56 16.76 12.84
CA LEU A 53 -11.13 15.97 11.72
C LEU A 53 -11.34 16.76 10.42
N GLY A 54 -11.43 18.10 10.49
CA GLY A 54 -11.51 18.97 9.30
C GLY A 54 -10.28 18.86 8.39
N ASN A 55 -9.12 18.48 8.96
CA ASN A 55 -7.90 18.23 8.21
C ASN A 55 -7.94 16.87 7.50
N VAL A 56 -8.57 15.84 8.08
CA VAL A 56 -8.56 14.47 7.53
C VAL A 56 -9.28 14.41 6.17
N VAL A 57 -10.41 15.10 6.01
CA VAL A 57 -11.16 15.14 4.74
C VAL A 57 -10.42 15.97 3.68
N ALA A 58 -9.67 17.00 4.08
CA ALA A 58 -8.84 17.81 3.17
C ALA A 58 -7.53 17.10 2.75
N VAL A 59 -7.03 16.18 3.58
CA VAL A 59 -5.76 15.45 3.38
C VAL A 59 -5.92 14.25 2.43
N LEU A 60 -7.11 13.69 2.30
CA LEU A 60 -7.41 12.55 1.42
C LEU A 60 -7.77 12.99 0.00
N ASN A 61 -6.77 13.46 -0.75
CA ASN A 61 -6.85 13.57 -2.21
C ASN A 61 -5.96 12.50 -2.86
N SER A 62 -6.29 12.07 -4.08
CA SER A 62 -5.63 10.95 -4.77
C SER A 62 -4.12 11.14 -4.91
N VAL A 63 -3.66 12.36 -5.16
CA VAL A 63 -2.21 12.70 -5.19
C VAL A 63 -1.50 12.28 -3.90
N ARG A 64 -2.10 12.60 -2.73
CA ARG A 64 -1.53 12.25 -1.42
C ARG A 64 -1.58 10.74 -1.16
N LEU A 65 -2.59 10.06 -1.66
CA LEU A 65 -2.69 8.60 -1.55
C LEU A 65 -1.66 7.87 -2.43
N PHE A 66 -1.34 8.38 -3.62
CA PHE A 66 -0.24 7.85 -4.44
C PHE A 66 1.13 8.03 -3.77
N GLN A 67 1.37 9.19 -3.14
CA GLN A 67 2.58 9.42 -2.36
C GLN A 67 2.67 8.44 -1.18
N VAL A 68 1.56 8.25 -0.45
CA VAL A 68 1.48 7.27 0.65
C VAL A 68 1.72 5.84 0.17
N GLU A 69 1.11 5.44 -0.94
CA GLU A 69 1.34 4.12 -1.53
C GLU A 69 2.82 3.89 -1.84
N LYS A 70 3.48 4.89 -2.44
CA LYS A 70 4.90 4.82 -2.77
C LYS A 70 5.75 4.62 -1.52
N VAL A 71 5.57 5.45 -0.49
CA VAL A 71 6.38 5.31 0.74
C VAL A 71 6.02 4.06 1.53
N LEU A 72 4.76 3.60 1.51
CA LEU A 72 4.35 2.31 2.09
C LEU A 72 5.02 1.14 1.38
N ALA A 73 5.13 1.21 0.06
CA ALA A 73 5.82 0.22 -0.76
C ALA A 73 7.35 0.27 -0.58
N SER A 74 7.89 1.25 0.14
CA SER A 74 9.31 1.30 0.50
C SER A 74 9.56 0.89 1.95
N TRP A 75 8.74 1.36 2.89
CA TRP A 75 9.01 1.24 4.32
C TRP A 75 8.09 0.28 5.07
N GLY A 76 6.93 -0.06 4.51
CA GLY A 76 5.94 -0.92 5.16
C GLY A 76 5.15 -0.20 6.26
N TRP A 77 4.37 -0.95 7.04
CA TRP A 77 3.49 -0.40 8.06
C TRP A 77 4.23 -0.06 9.37
N GLY A 78 4.00 1.13 9.93
CA GLY A 78 4.50 1.52 11.24
C GLY A 78 5.83 2.30 11.24
N ARG A 79 6.46 2.49 10.08
CA ARG A 79 7.73 3.22 9.88
C ARG A 79 7.50 4.70 9.52
N TRP A 80 6.61 5.36 10.26
CA TRP A 80 6.11 6.71 9.90
C TRP A 80 7.18 7.78 9.96
N ALA A 81 8.05 7.71 10.97
CA ALA A 81 9.18 8.63 11.12
C ALA A 81 10.14 8.55 9.93
N GLU A 82 10.40 7.35 9.41
CA GLU A 82 11.24 7.15 8.22
C GLU A 82 10.58 7.64 6.94
N MET A 83 9.28 7.37 6.77
CA MET A 83 8.53 7.92 5.64
C MET A 83 8.58 9.44 5.63
N LYS A 84 8.48 10.08 6.79
CA LYS A 84 8.59 11.54 6.92
C LYS A 84 10.00 12.04 6.60
N LYS A 85 11.05 11.34 7.05
CA LYS A 85 12.45 11.66 6.72
C LYS A 85 12.76 11.58 5.23
N SER A 86 12.02 10.80 4.44
CA SER A 86 12.21 10.73 2.98
C SER A 86 11.93 12.05 2.25
N GLY A 87 11.20 12.98 2.88
CA GLY A 87 10.84 14.27 2.29
C GLY A 87 9.70 14.21 1.27
N GLU A 88 9.15 13.03 0.97
CA GLU A 88 8.04 12.89 0.00
C GLU A 88 6.69 13.34 0.56
N LEU A 89 6.57 13.46 1.88
CA LEU A 89 5.33 13.73 2.60
C LEU A 89 5.50 14.86 3.62
N GLU A 90 4.81 15.98 3.37
CA GLU A 90 4.72 17.13 4.28
C GLU A 90 3.47 17.05 5.18
N VAL A 91 3.27 15.90 5.83
CA VAL A 91 2.12 15.65 6.70
C VAL A 91 2.57 15.07 8.05
N SER A 92 1.69 15.07 9.06
CA SER A 92 2.02 14.50 10.36
C SER A 92 2.11 12.98 10.30
N GLU A 93 2.86 12.34 11.21
CA GLU A 93 2.93 10.88 11.28
C GLU A 93 1.55 10.23 11.53
N MET A 94 0.70 10.93 12.28
CA MET A 94 -0.68 10.52 12.52
C MET A 94 -1.49 10.50 11.22
N ASP A 95 -1.36 11.55 10.40
CA ASP A 95 -2.02 11.63 9.09
C ASP A 95 -1.53 10.54 8.14
N ILE A 96 -0.21 10.31 8.09
CA ILE A 96 0.38 9.22 7.29
C ILE A 96 -0.23 7.87 7.70
N ALA A 97 -0.25 7.60 9.01
CA ALA A 97 -0.81 6.36 9.54
C ALA A 97 -2.31 6.20 9.22
N HIS A 98 -3.07 7.29 9.26
CA HIS A 98 -4.49 7.29 8.93
C HIS A 98 -4.72 7.07 7.42
N MET A 99 -4.03 7.83 6.55
CA MET A 99 -4.08 7.67 5.10
C MET A 99 -3.67 6.26 4.66
N ALA A 100 -2.60 5.74 5.26
CA ALA A 100 -2.11 4.38 5.01
C ALA A 100 -3.17 3.33 5.39
N ARG A 101 -3.84 3.51 6.53
CA ARG A 101 -4.91 2.62 6.98
C ARG A 101 -6.05 2.59 5.98
N THR A 102 -6.52 3.76 5.57
CA THR A 102 -7.61 3.89 4.61
C THR A 102 -7.23 3.23 3.28
N LEU A 103 -6.06 3.56 2.71
CA LEU A 103 -5.57 2.92 1.49
C LEU A 103 -5.53 1.39 1.60
N LEU A 104 -4.87 0.86 2.65
CA LEU A 104 -4.70 -0.58 2.82
C LEU A 104 -6.03 -1.29 3.08
N LEU A 105 -6.99 -0.66 3.77
CA LEU A 105 -8.32 -1.20 3.95
C LEU A 105 -9.02 -1.41 2.61
N HIS A 106 -8.96 -0.44 1.71
CA HIS A 106 -9.52 -0.59 0.37
C HIS A 106 -8.79 -1.65 -0.45
N CYS A 107 -7.46 -1.73 -0.33
CA CYS A 107 -6.72 -2.82 -0.96
C CYS A 107 -7.09 -4.21 -0.40
N VAL A 108 -7.35 -4.34 0.91
CA VAL A 108 -7.82 -5.59 1.56
C VAL A 108 -9.15 -6.05 0.99
N ARG A 109 -10.10 -5.13 0.80
CA ARG A 109 -11.42 -5.41 0.21
C ARG A 109 -11.31 -5.93 -1.22
N GLU A 110 -10.46 -5.30 -2.02
CA GLU A 110 -10.28 -5.64 -3.43
C GLU A 110 -9.40 -6.88 -3.67
N TYR A 111 -8.64 -7.33 -2.66
CA TYR A 111 -7.48 -8.23 -2.83
C TYR A 111 -7.67 -9.43 -3.77
N ARG A 112 -8.14 -10.63 -3.43
CA ARG A 112 -8.19 -11.84 -4.31
C ARG A 112 -6.91 -12.68 -4.40
N GLY A 113 -5.83 -12.31 -3.71
CA GLY A 113 -4.65 -13.18 -3.53
C GLY A 113 -4.76 -14.14 -2.33
N ASP A 114 -3.62 -14.45 -1.69
CA ASP A 114 -3.53 -15.33 -0.52
C ASP A 114 -4.29 -14.78 0.71
N GLU A 115 -5.33 -15.49 1.14
CA GLU A 115 -6.17 -15.09 2.26
C GLU A 115 -5.39 -14.88 3.58
N LYS A 116 -4.26 -15.58 3.78
CA LYS A 116 -3.38 -15.36 4.94
C LYS A 116 -2.76 -13.97 4.91
N ILE A 117 -2.36 -13.48 3.74
CA ILE A 117 -1.85 -12.11 3.56
C ILE A 117 -2.98 -11.12 3.85
N ARG A 118 -4.17 -11.35 3.30
CA ARG A 118 -5.34 -10.48 3.55
C ARG A 118 -5.66 -10.35 5.04
N GLN A 119 -5.73 -11.48 5.76
CA GLN A 119 -6.00 -11.51 7.20
C GLN A 119 -4.88 -10.82 8.01
N THR A 120 -3.63 -11.08 7.64
CA THR A 120 -2.47 -10.45 8.29
C THR A 120 -2.52 -8.94 8.18
N VAL A 121 -2.75 -8.42 6.97
CA VAL A 121 -2.84 -6.96 6.75
C VAL A 121 -4.06 -6.38 7.46
N TRP A 122 -5.23 -7.04 7.39
CA TRP A 122 -6.44 -6.65 8.11
C TRP A 122 -6.20 -6.46 9.62
N GLN A 123 -5.57 -7.45 10.27
CA GLN A 123 -5.26 -7.38 11.70
C GLN A 123 -4.25 -6.28 12.02
N MET A 124 -3.24 -6.12 11.16
CA MET A 124 -2.17 -5.13 11.34
C MET A 124 -2.69 -3.69 11.27
N ILE A 125 -3.65 -3.41 10.39
CA ILE A 125 -4.20 -2.06 10.21
C ILE A 125 -5.36 -1.75 11.17
N ALA A 126 -5.88 -2.73 11.92
CA ALA A 126 -6.97 -2.49 12.86
C ALA A 126 -6.57 -1.42 13.90
N PRO A 127 -7.48 -0.48 14.25
CA PRO A 127 -7.20 0.54 15.25
C PRO A 127 -7.01 -0.11 16.64
N GLN A 128 -6.10 0.45 17.45
CA GLN A 128 -5.87 -0.05 18.80
C GLN A 128 -7.14 0.09 19.64
N GLY A 129 -7.53 -0.98 20.33
CA GLY A 129 -8.76 -0.99 21.14
C GLY A 129 -10.05 -1.23 20.34
N ALA A 130 -9.97 -1.38 19.02
CA ALA A 130 -11.10 -1.87 18.24
C ALA A 130 -11.39 -3.32 18.66
N LYS A 131 -12.47 -3.51 19.44
CA LYS A 131 -13.05 -4.83 19.60
C LYS A 131 -13.50 -5.26 18.21
N ASN A 132 -12.92 -6.31 17.65
CA ASN A 132 -13.49 -6.95 16.46
C ASN A 132 -14.98 -7.13 16.75
N ALA A 133 -15.82 -6.48 15.95
CA ALA A 133 -17.25 -6.59 16.11
C ALA A 133 -17.59 -8.09 16.17
N LYS A 134 -18.49 -8.45 17.09
CA LYS A 134 -19.02 -9.82 17.25
C LYS A 134 -19.20 -10.47 15.88
N GLU A 135 -18.97 -11.79 15.82
CA GLU A 135 -19.11 -12.64 14.62
C GLU A 135 -20.15 -12.11 13.63
N PRO A 136 -19.81 -12.06 12.33
CA PRO A 136 -20.60 -11.35 11.32
C PRO A 136 -22.05 -11.81 11.39
N LYS A 137 -22.95 -10.91 11.81
CA LYS A 137 -24.38 -11.10 11.68
C LYS A 137 -24.80 -10.67 10.28
N GLY A 138 -24.68 -11.59 9.32
CA GLY A 138 -25.12 -11.40 7.94
C GLY A 138 -24.12 -11.88 6.89
N SER A 139 -24.54 -11.86 5.62
CA SER A 139 -23.75 -12.29 4.45
C SER A 139 -22.60 -11.34 4.07
N GLN A 140 -22.50 -10.18 4.73
CA GLN A 140 -21.53 -9.15 4.38
C GLN A 140 -20.13 -9.50 4.91
N SER A 141 -19.10 -9.20 4.11
CA SER A 141 -17.71 -9.48 4.50
C SER A 141 -17.28 -8.65 5.73
N ILE A 142 -16.47 -9.25 6.61
CA ILE A 142 -15.93 -8.57 7.83
C ILE A 142 -15.17 -7.28 7.52
N TYR A 143 -14.62 -7.16 6.31
CA TYR A 143 -13.86 -5.98 5.87
C TYR A 143 -14.73 -4.76 5.58
N HIS A 144 -16.06 -4.92 5.61
CA HIS A 144 -17.04 -3.85 5.40
C HIS A 144 -17.84 -3.54 6.66
N GLN A 145 -17.44 -4.09 7.82
CA GLN A 145 -18.19 -3.98 9.08
C GLN A 145 -17.33 -3.41 10.22
N GLY A 146 -17.99 -3.04 11.32
CA GLY A 146 -17.32 -2.55 12.53
C GLY A 146 -16.53 -1.28 12.26
N TRP A 147 -15.28 -1.24 12.73
CA TRP A 147 -14.41 -0.09 12.51
C TRP A 147 -14.23 0.22 11.02
N ALA A 148 -14.16 -0.80 10.16
CA ALA A 148 -13.95 -0.58 8.73
C ALA A 148 -15.14 0.10 8.03
N ALA A 149 -16.32 0.09 8.63
CA ALA A 149 -17.49 0.80 8.11
C ALA A 149 -17.55 2.27 8.55
N LEU A 150 -16.72 2.68 9.53
CA LEU A 150 -16.78 4.03 10.07
C LEU A 150 -16.34 5.06 9.02
N PRO A 151 -17.00 6.23 8.95
CA PRO A 151 -16.67 7.28 7.98
C PRO A 151 -15.22 7.76 8.07
N GLU A 152 -14.57 7.61 9.22
CA GLU A 152 -13.15 7.94 9.39
C GLU A 152 -12.23 7.02 8.56
N PHE A 153 -12.56 5.73 8.44
CA PHE A 153 -11.73 4.75 7.71
C PHE A 153 -12.30 4.41 6.33
N ASN A 154 -13.55 4.78 6.07
CA ASN A 154 -14.23 4.61 4.78
C ASN A 154 -14.84 5.94 4.31
N PRO A 155 -14.02 6.96 4.01
CA PRO A 155 -14.51 8.29 3.68
C PRO A 155 -15.17 8.30 2.29
N PRO A 156 -16.32 8.99 2.13
CA PRO A 156 -17.05 9.04 0.85
C PRO A 156 -16.20 9.51 -0.33
N ASN A 157 -15.27 10.45 -0.11
CA ASN A 157 -14.40 11.00 -1.16
C ASN A 157 -13.45 9.97 -1.75
N PHE A 158 -13.01 8.97 -0.96
CA PHE A 158 -12.25 7.84 -1.50
C PHE A 158 -13.07 7.10 -2.58
N ALA A 159 -14.39 7.05 -2.39
CA ALA A 159 -15.31 6.46 -3.35
C ALA A 159 -15.59 7.34 -4.60
N LEU A 160 -15.17 8.62 -4.60
CA LEU A 160 -15.49 9.57 -5.68
C LEU A 160 -14.40 9.65 -6.76
N ASP A 161 -13.15 9.27 -6.49
CA ASP A 161 -12.10 9.26 -7.51
C ASP A 161 -12.02 7.93 -8.25
N ALA A 162 -12.73 7.84 -9.37
CA ALA A 162 -12.76 6.67 -10.25
C ALA A 162 -11.38 6.31 -10.86
N SER A 163 -10.45 7.27 -10.98
CA SER A 163 -9.09 6.97 -11.45
C SER A 163 -8.30 6.21 -10.41
N PHE A 164 -8.46 6.62 -9.16
CA PHE A 164 -7.79 6.03 -8.01
C PHE A 164 -8.40 4.69 -7.60
N GLN A 165 -9.72 4.54 -7.64
CA GLN A 165 -10.36 3.22 -7.46
C GLN A 165 -9.85 2.19 -8.46
N ARG A 166 -9.75 2.55 -9.74
CA ARG A 166 -9.19 1.67 -10.78
C ARG A 166 -7.72 1.34 -10.50
N HIS A 167 -6.97 2.29 -9.95
CA HIS A 167 -5.59 2.05 -9.54
C HIS A 167 -5.51 1.04 -8.40
N VAL A 168 -6.28 1.23 -7.31
CA VAL A 168 -6.36 0.28 -6.19
C VAL A 168 -6.77 -1.09 -6.69
N HIS A 169 -7.81 -1.20 -7.51
CA HIS A 169 -8.25 -2.47 -8.08
C HIS A 169 -7.15 -3.19 -8.86
N ARG A 170 -6.34 -2.44 -9.64
CA ARG A 170 -5.23 -2.99 -10.42
C ARG A 170 -4.00 -3.36 -9.59
N HIS A 171 -3.74 -2.65 -8.49
CA HIS A 171 -2.45 -2.69 -7.79
C HIS A 171 -2.52 -3.19 -6.35
N ALA A 172 -3.72 -3.39 -5.78
CA ALA A 172 -3.93 -3.90 -4.42
C ALA A 172 -3.18 -5.20 -4.16
N ASN A 173 -3.22 -6.15 -5.10
CA ASN A 173 -2.55 -7.43 -4.94
C ASN A 173 -1.04 -7.29 -4.75
N LYS A 174 -0.40 -6.50 -5.61
CA LYS A 174 1.04 -6.25 -5.55
C LYS A 174 1.41 -5.50 -4.27
N LEU A 175 0.59 -4.53 -3.86
CA LEU A 175 0.84 -3.75 -2.65
C LEU A 175 0.74 -4.65 -1.40
N LEU A 176 -0.33 -5.45 -1.26
CA LEU A 176 -0.52 -6.29 -0.07
C LEU A 176 0.57 -7.34 0.10
N VAL A 177 0.99 -7.99 -0.99
CA VAL A 177 2.12 -8.93 -0.94
C VAL A 177 3.37 -8.23 -0.45
N LYS A 178 3.65 -7.04 -0.97
CA LYS A 178 4.83 -6.27 -0.55
C LYS A 178 4.75 -5.84 0.92
N ILE A 179 3.57 -5.40 1.37
CA ILE A 179 3.34 -5.02 2.77
C ILE A 179 3.60 -6.21 3.70
N ASP A 180 3.14 -7.41 3.33
CA ASP A 180 3.41 -8.61 4.12
C ASP A 180 4.89 -9.00 4.13
N GLN A 181 5.59 -8.87 3.00
CA GLN A 181 7.03 -9.09 2.92
C GLN A 181 7.82 -8.13 3.82
N LEU A 182 7.51 -6.83 3.77
CA LEU A 182 8.17 -5.82 4.61
C LEU A 182 7.86 -6.03 6.09
N ARG A 183 6.62 -6.42 6.42
CA ARG A 183 6.25 -6.82 7.79
C ARG A 183 7.05 -8.04 8.24
N HIS A 184 7.20 -9.05 7.40
CA HIS A 184 7.96 -10.25 7.72
C HIS A 184 9.45 -9.92 7.94
N LEU A 185 10.04 -9.11 7.07
CA LEU A 185 11.39 -8.56 7.26
C LEU A 185 11.51 -7.86 8.61
N GLN A 186 10.64 -6.89 8.90
CA GLN A 186 10.70 -6.12 10.13
C GLN A 186 10.50 -6.98 11.39
N LYS A 187 9.51 -7.89 11.39
CA LYS A 187 9.09 -8.60 12.61
C LYS A 187 9.82 -9.92 12.84
N THR A 188 10.19 -10.62 11.77
CA THR A 188 10.73 -11.98 11.86
C THR A 188 12.24 -12.00 11.62
N ILE A 189 12.71 -11.33 10.57
CA ILE A 189 14.13 -11.35 10.21
C ILE A 189 14.92 -10.35 11.07
N ILE A 190 14.48 -9.09 11.07
CA ILE A 190 15.14 -8.02 11.84
C ILE A 190 14.78 -8.14 13.32
N GLY A 191 13.49 -8.19 13.65
CA GLY A 191 13.01 -8.48 15.00
C GLY A 191 13.67 -7.61 16.07
N ALA A 192 14.35 -8.25 17.02
CA ALA A 192 15.02 -7.58 18.13
C ALA A 192 16.26 -6.76 17.72
N LYS A 193 16.80 -6.97 16.52
CA LYS A 193 18.00 -6.28 16.02
C LYS A 193 17.74 -4.89 15.44
N ALA A 194 16.47 -4.48 15.37
CA ALA A 194 16.08 -3.15 14.89
C ALA A 194 16.85 -2.01 15.59
N THR A 195 16.94 -2.05 16.92
CA THR A 195 17.63 -1.02 17.71
C THR A 195 19.13 -0.95 17.40
N GLU A 196 19.79 -2.10 17.20
CA GLU A 196 21.21 -2.16 16.85
C GLU A 196 21.45 -1.57 15.45
N ILE A 197 20.59 -1.91 14.48
CA ILE A 197 20.66 -1.38 13.11
C ILE A 197 20.42 0.13 13.09
N GLU A 198 19.42 0.60 13.83
CA GLU A 198 19.06 2.02 13.92
C GLU A 198 20.14 2.85 14.63
N ALA A 199 20.88 2.24 15.56
CA ALA A 199 22.05 2.83 16.20
C ALA A 199 23.29 2.89 15.30
N GLY A 200 23.22 2.33 14.08
CA GLY A 200 24.33 2.32 13.13
C GLY A 200 25.37 1.24 13.42
N ALA A 201 24.98 0.13 14.08
CA ALA A 201 25.87 -1.02 14.24
C ALA A 201 26.34 -1.54 12.87
N ASN A 202 27.58 -2.04 12.81
CA ASN A 202 28.10 -2.61 11.58
C ASN A 202 27.33 -3.89 11.24
N TRP A 203 26.92 -4.04 9.97
CA TRP A 203 26.15 -5.19 9.50
C TRP A 203 26.79 -6.55 9.85
N SER A 204 28.12 -6.64 9.87
CA SER A 204 28.84 -7.87 10.20
C SER A 204 28.60 -8.30 11.66
N SER A 205 28.40 -7.34 12.58
CA SER A 205 28.11 -7.61 13.99
C SER A 205 26.64 -7.93 14.29
N ILE A 206 25.74 -7.65 13.35
CA ILE A 206 24.30 -7.90 13.53
C ILE A 206 24.02 -9.35 13.19
N ASP A 207 23.59 -10.14 14.17
CA ASP A 207 23.21 -11.54 13.95
C ASP A 207 21.72 -11.65 13.58
N ILE A 208 21.44 -12.01 12.32
CA ILE A 208 20.10 -12.27 11.79
C ILE A 208 20.08 -13.59 11.05
N THR A 209 18.99 -14.34 11.20
CA THR A 209 18.77 -15.57 10.44
C THR A 209 18.22 -15.21 9.06
N VAL A 210 19.03 -15.45 8.03
CA VAL A 210 18.66 -15.23 6.64
C VAL A 210 18.23 -16.56 6.01
N PRO A 211 17.04 -16.65 5.40
CA PRO A 211 16.65 -17.84 4.64
C PRO A 211 17.64 -18.10 3.50
N THR A 212 18.17 -19.32 3.42
CA THR A 212 19.08 -19.70 2.34
C THR A 212 18.32 -19.79 1.01
N LEU A 213 18.78 -19.03 0.02
CA LEU A 213 18.29 -19.17 -1.35
C LEU A 213 18.87 -20.44 -1.97
N VAL A 214 18.05 -21.16 -2.76
CA VAL A 214 18.50 -22.37 -3.48
C VAL A 214 19.50 -22.03 -4.58
N GLU A 215 19.34 -20.85 -5.20
CA GLU A 215 20.20 -20.34 -6.26
C GLU A 215 20.63 -18.90 -5.96
N PRO A 216 21.90 -18.53 -6.19
CA PRO A 216 22.38 -17.17 -6.01
C PRO A 216 21.73 -16.22 -7.03
N MET A 217 21.54 -14.95 -6.65
CA MET A 217 20.90 -13.96 -7.51
C MET A 217 21.74 -13.63 -8.76
N CYS A 218 23.07 -13.65 -8.61
CA CYS A 218 24.04 -13.45 -9.68
C CYS A 218 25.39 -14.06 -9.32
N ASP A 219 26.33 -14.07 -10.26
CA ASP A 219 27.71 -14.50 -10.00
C ASP A 219 28.36 -13.66 -8.89
N GLY A 220 28.99 -14.32 -7.92
CA GLY A 220 29.62 -13.68 -6.77
C GLY A 220 28.65 -13.25 -5.65
N TRP A 221 27.37 -13.62 -5.73
CA TRP A 221 26.42 -13.43 -4.65
C TRP A 221 26.56 -14.55 -3.59
N ASP A 222 26.82 -14.15 -2.34
CA ASP A 222 26.95 -15.06 -1.20
C ASP A 222 25.93 -14.75 -0.10
N ALA A 223 25.97 -15.53 0.99
CA ALA A 223 25.04 -15.36 2.11
C ALA A 223 25.20 -14.01 2.85
N GLU A 224 26.39 -13.41 2.81
CA GLU A 224 26.63 -12.09 3.40
C GLU A 224 25.97 -11.00 2.54
N CYS A 225 25.88 -11.20 1.22
CA CYS A 225 25.11 -10.33 0.33
C CYS A 225 23.62 -10.32 0.67
N ASP A 226 23.01 -11.49 0.93
CA ASP A 226 21.61 -11.59 1.35
C ASP A 226 21.38 -10.84 2.68
N LYS A 227 22.28 -11.02 3.65
CA LYS A 227 22.25 -10.33 4.93
C LYS A 227 22.31 -8.81 4.76
N CYS A 228 23.29 -8.32 3.98
CA CYS A 228 23.44 -6.91 3.67
C CYS A 228 22.20 -6.34 2.97
N LEU A 229 21.62 -7.09 2.04
CA LEU A 229 20.40 -6.72 1.33
C LEU A 229 19.23 -6.50 2.29
N LEU A 230 18.98 -7.45 3.19
CA LEU A 230 17.83 -7.39 4.10
C LEU A 230 17.99 -6.26 5.14
N ILE A 231 19.20 -6.09 5.72
CA ILE A 231 19.51 -4.97 6.61
C ILE A 231 19.36 -3.63 5.86
N GLY A 232 19.85 -3.58 4.63
CA GLY A 232 19.78 -2.42 3.77
C GLY A 232 18.36 -1.99 3.43
N ILE A 233 17.52 -2.93 3.01
CA ILE A 233 16.09 -2.68 2.78
C ILE A 233 15.42 -2.15 4.05
N TYR A 234 15.75 -2.70 5.22
CA TYR A 234 15.20 -2.23 6.49
C TYR A 234 15.63 -0.79 6.85
N LYS A 235 16.92 -0.46 6.62
CA LYS A 235 17.51 0.83 6.98
C LYS A 235 17.15 1.96 5.99
N HIS A 236 17.05 1.64 4.70
CA HIS A 236 16.96 2.63 3.62
C HIS A 236 15.68 2.57 2.79
N GLY A 237 14.82 1.58 3.07
CA GLY A 237 13.60 1.35 2.32
C GLY A 237 13.82 0.57 1.02
N MET A 238 12.79 -0.18 0.63
CA MET A 238 12.75 -0.92 -0.62
C MET A 238 12.67 0.04 -1.82
N GLY A 239 13.49 -0.21 -2.85
CA GLY A 239 13.54 0.61 -4.09
C GLY A 239 14.72 1.57 -4.16
N THR A 240 15.24 2.04 -3.01
CA THR A 240 16.49 2.84 -2.94
C THR A 240 17.74 1.95 -2.98
N PHE A 241 17.60 0.69 -2.55
CA PHE A 241 18.73 -0.21 -2.27
C PHE A 241 19.13 -1.14 -3.44
N CYS A 242 18.66 -0.90 -4.66
CA CYS A 242 18.98 -1.76 -5.80
C CYS A 242 20.09 -1.14 -6.67
N LEU A 243 21.25 -1.80 -6.73
CA LEU A 243 22.28 -1.82 -7.81
C LEU A 243 23.75 -1.48 -7.46
N SER A 244 24.10 -0.95 -6.27
CA SER A 244 25.51 -0.57 -5.99
C SER A 244 26.24 -1.37 -4.90
N ILE A 245 25.70 -2.51 -4.46
CA ILE A 245 25.99 -3.02 -3.10
C ILE A 245 26.90 -4.25 -3.05
N CYS A 246 27.29 -4.80 -4.21
CA CYS A 246 28.45 -5.70 -4.26
C CYS A 246 29.80 -4.95 -4.21
N SER A 247 29.81 -3.61 -4.13
CA SER A 247 31.01 -2.81 -3.94
C SER A 247 31.03 -2.17 -2.55
N ASN A 248 31.34 -2.97 -1.52
CA ASN A 248 32.07 -2.68 -0.26
C ASN A 248 32.07 -1.27 0.39
N GLN A 249 31.16 -0.34 0.08
CA GLN A 249 31.38 1.08 0.41
C GLN A 249 30.20 1.86 0.99
N TRP A 250 29.05 1.24 1.26
CA TRP A 250 27.86 2.01 1.70
C TRP A 250 27.27 1.64 3.05
N ILE A 251 27.84 0.67 3.79
CA ILE A 251 27.30 0.31 5.12
C ILE A 251 27.89 1.17 6.26
N SER A 252 28.80 2.10 5.95
CA SER A 252 29.52 2.91 6.95
C SER A 252 29.10 4.38 7.04
N THR A 253 27.95 4.77 6.47
CA THR A 253 27.38 6.12 6.61
C THR A 253 25.89 6.09 6.99
#